data_AF-A0A7W7RWA9-F1
#
_entry.id   AF-A0A7W7RWA9-F1
#
_cell.length_a   1.000
_cell.length_b   1.000
_cell.length_c   1.000
_cell.angle_alpha   90.00
_cell.angle_beta   90.00
_cell.angle_gamma   90.00
#
_symmetry.space_group_name_H-M   'P 1'
#
loop_
_entity.id
_entity.type
_entity.pdbx_description
1 polymer ?
#
loop_
_entity_poly.entity_id
_entity_poly.type
_entity_poly.pdbx_seq_one_letter_code
_entity_poly.pdbx_strand_id
1 'polypeptide(L)'
;MPLAQIEAYKARMGWTVPFVSSHGTSFADDCGAGGGFMLSVFPRDGEDVYRTYNTTSRGVDRLVFVNSILDLTPYGRQEDWEDSPPGWPQHPTYG
;
A
#
# COMPACT_ATOMS: atom_id res chain seq x y z
N MET A 1 7.82 1.67 -7.53
CA MET A 1 9.25 1.94 -7.27
C MET A 1 10.11 0.98 -8.09
N PRO A 2 11.10 1.45 -8.85
CA PRO A 2 12.03 0.58 -9.59
C PRO A 2 12.84 -0.33 -8.66
N LEU A 3 13.16 -1.55 -9.12
CA LEU A 3 13.89 -2.55 -8.31
C LEU A 3 15.25 -2.04 -7.80
N ALA A 4 16.01 -1.35 -8.65
CA ALA A 4 17.32 -0.81 -8.27
C ALA A 4 17.23 0.18 -7.10
N GLN A 5 16.15 0.97 -7.02
CA GLN A 5 15.94 1.94 -5.96
C GLN A 5 15.64 1.27 -4.62
N ILE A 6 14.81 0.22 -4.61
CA ILE A 6 14.49 -0.49 -3.36
C ILE A 6 15.69 -1.31 -2.84
N GLU A 7 16.48 -1.91 -3.73
CA GLU A 7 17.68 -2.66 -3.31
C GLU A 7 18.73 -1.74 -2.68
N ALA A 8 18.99 -0.57 -3.26
CA ALA A 8 19.88 0.43 -2.67
C ALA A 8 19.38 0.90 -1.29
N TYR A 9 18.07 1.10 -1.15
CA TYR A 9 17.46 1.48 0.12
C TYR A 9 17.56 0.37 1.17
N LYS A 10 17.28 -0.88 0.80
CA LYS A 10 17.43 -2.05 1.69
C LYS A 10 18.85 -2.20 2.20
N ALA A 11 19.85 -2.08 1.31
CA ALA A 11 21.25 -2.15 1.67
C ALA A 11 21.63 -1.05 2.68
N ARG A 12 21.16 0.19 2.46
CA ARG A 12 21.38 1.30 3.39
C ARG A 12 20.74 1.07 4.75
N MET A 13 19.54 0.48 4.79
CA MET A 13 18.80 0.24 6.03
C MET A 13 19.22 -1.07 6.75
N GLY A 14 20.08 -1.90 6.14
CA GLY A 14 20.53 -3.17 6.71
C GLY A 14 19.42 -4.23 6.82
N TRP A 15 18.39 -4.15 5.99
CA TRP A 15 17.24 -5.07 6.05
C TRP A 15 17.57 -6.46 5.49
N THR A 16 17.21 -7.50 6.22
CA THR A 16 17.47 -8.90 5.85
C THR A 16 16.24 -9.67 5.37
N VAL A 17 15.05 -9.07 5.47
CA VAL A 17 13.81 -9.64 4.93
C VAL A 17 13.94 -9.79 3.41
N PRO A 18 13.53 -10.93 2.82
CA PRO A 18 13.49 -11.09 1.37
C PRO A 18 12.49 -10.13 0.73
N PHE A 19 12.89 -9.49 -0.37
CA PHE A 19 11.98 -8.75 -1.25
C PHE A 19 12.07 -9.39 -2.63
N VAL A 20 10.91 -9.53 -3.26
CA VAL A 20 10.78 -10.02 -4.62
C VAL A 20 9.95 -9.04 -5.42
N SER A 21 10.13 -9.05 -6.73
CA SER A 21 9.32 -8.23 -7.65
C SER A 21 8.48 -9.15 -8.52
N SER A 22 7.19 -8.83 -8.64
CA SER A 22 6.29 -9.44 -9.63
C SER A 22 6.32 -8.72 -10.98
N HIS A 23 7.20 -7.74 -11.17
CA HIS A 23 7.30 -7.01 -12.43
C HIS A 23 7.61 -7.96 -13.60
N GLY A 24 6.83 -7.86 -14.68
CA GLY A 24 6.94 -8.77 -15.83
C GLY A 24 6.25 -10.12 -15.66
N THR A 25 5.44 -10.31 -14.61
CA THR A 25 4.64 -11.52 -14.37
C THR A 25 3.15 -11.19 -14.26
N SER A 26 2.26 -12.20 -14.32
CA SER A 26 0.82 -12.02 -14.10
C SER A 26 0.43 -11.98 -12.61
N PHE A 27 1.35 -12.24 -11.68
CA PHE A 27 1.03 -12.52 -10.28
C PHE A 27 0.20 -11.42 -9.60
N ALA A 28 0.50 -10.14 -9.87
CA ALA A 28 -0.25 -9.02 -9.30
C ALA A 28 -1.70 -8.98 -9.81
N ASP A 29 -1.90 -9.24 -11.10
CA ASP A 29 -3.23 -9.30 -11.73
C ASP A 29 -4.01 -10.52 -11.24
N ASP A 30 -3.36 -11.69 -11.14
CA ASP A 30 -3.95 -12.92 -10.60
C ASP A 30 -4.39 -12.75 -9.13
N CYS A 31 -3.68 -11.91 -8.37
CA CYS A 31 -4.05 -11.55 -7.00
C CYS A 31 -5.18 -10.51 -6.93
N GLY A 32 -5.52 -9.85 -8.04
CA GLY A 32 -6.53 -8.80 -8.13
C GLY A 32 -6.04 -7.41 -7.73
N ALA A 33 -4.73 -7.15 -7.76
CA ALA A 33 -4.16 -5.87 -7.33
C ALA A 33 -4.61 -4.69 -8.21
N GLY A 34 -4.82 -4.95 -9.51
CA GLY A 34 -5.17 -3.91 -10.47
C GLY A 34 -4.12 -2.80 -10.52
N GLY A 35 -4.55 -1.54 -10.63
CA GLY A 35 -3.66 -0.38 -10.66
C GLY A 35 -3.34 0.23 -9.28
N GLY A 36 -3.85 -0.34 -8.18
CA GLY A 36 -3.82 0.27 -6.85
C GLY A 36 -2.92 -0.45 -5.85
N PHE A 37 -2.93 0.05 -4.61
CA PHE A 37 -2.28 -0.63 -3.49
C PHE A 37 -3.11 -1.83 -3.03
N MET A 38 -2.46 -2.97 -2.84
CA MET A 38 -3.05 -4.18 -2.29
C MET A 38 -2.09 -4.82 -1.27
N LEU A 39 -2.66 -5.35 -0.19
CA LEU A 39 -1.99 -6.30 0.70
C LEU A 39 -2.64 -7.67 0.54
N SER A 40 -1.83 -8.71 0.36
CA SER A 40 -2.26 -10.10 0.48
C SER A 40 -1.32 -10.85 1.43
N VAL A 41 -1.86 -11.78 2.22
CA VAL A 41 -1.10 -12.64 3.12
C VAL A 41 -1.28 -14.09 2.70
N PHE A 42 -0.15 -14.77 2.47
CA PHE A 42 -0.12 -16.15 2.01
C PHE A 42 0.71 -17.04 2.94
N PRO A 43 0.10 -17.75 3.91
CA PRO A 43 0.77 -18.88 4.55
C PRO A 43 1.01 -20.02 3.56
N ARG A 44 2.17 -20.66 3.69
CA ARG A 44 2.57 -21.88 2.96
C ARG A 44 2.67 -23.04 3.95
N ASP A 45 2.10 -24.18 3.58
CA ASP A 45 2.25 -25.45 4.28
C ASP A 45 2.70 -26.52 3.27
N GLY A 46 3.96 -26.95 3.35
CA GLY A 46 4.56 -27.83 2.35
C GLY A 46 4.53 -27.21 0.94
N GLU A 47 3.84 -27.87 0.00
CA GLU A 47 3.63 -27.36 -1.36
C GLU A 47 2.34 -26.54 -1.52
N ASP A 48 1.49 -26.51 -0.50
CA ASP A 48 0.23 -25.79 -0.52
C ASP A 48 0.42 -24.33 -0.09
N VAL A 49 -0.24 -23.43 -0.82
CA VAL A 49 -0.25 -21.99 -0.52
C VAL A 49 -1.69 -21.52 -0.39
N TYR A 50 -2.02 -20.91 0.73
CA TYR A 50 -3.37 -20.41 1.02
C TYR A 50 -3.34 -18.90 1.09
N ARG A 51 -4.37 -18.22 0.55
CA ARG A 51 -4.57 -16.79 0.80
C ARG A 51 -5.53 -16.59 1.95
N THR A 52 -5.02 -16.17 3.11
CA THR A 52 -5.85 -16.01 4.32
C THR A 52 -6.35 -14.58 4.53
N TYR A 53 -5.70 -13.60 3.91
CA TYR A 53 -6.12 -12.21 3.97
C TYR A 53 -5.82 -11.50 2.66
N ASN A 54 -6.72 -10.61 2.26
CA ASN A 54 -6.45 -9.61 1.25
C ASN A 54 -7.22 -8.31 1.55
N THR A 55 -6.62 -7.19 1.20
CA THR A 55 -7.30 -5.89 1.21
C THR A 55 -6.70 -4.96 0.17
N THR A 56 -7.48 -3.97 -0.25
CA THR A 56 -7.16 -3.02 -1.31
C THR A 56 -7.76 -1.66 -0.96
N SER A 57 -7.41 -0.62 -1.72
CA SER A 57 -7.92 0.74 -1.55
C SER A 57 -7.68 1.22 -0.11
N ARG A 58 -8.68 1.84 0.53
CA ARG A 58 -8.63 2.33 1.92
C ARG A 58 -8.35 1.24 2.95
N GLY A 59 -8.50 -0.04 2.60
CA GLY A 59 -8.15 -1.14 3.49
C GLY A 59 -6.65 -1.19 3.81
N VAL A 60 -5.78 -0.70 2.91
CA VAL A 60 -4.34 -0.61 3.18
C VAL A 60 -3.96 0.60 4.03
N ASP A 61 -4.87 1.54 4.31
CA ASP A 61 -4.58 2.77 5.09
C ASP A 61 -4.07 2.45 6.50
N ARG A 62 -4.46 1.31 7.06
CA ARG A 62 -3.96 0.81 8.35
C ARG A 62 -2.45 0.60 8.36
N LEU A 63 -1.83 0.37 7.20
CA LEU A 63 -0.38 0.22 7.02
C LEU A 63 0.29 1.54 6.62
N VAL A 64 -0.49 2.48 6.09
CA VAL A 64 -0.01 3.82 5.73
C VAL A 64 -0.12 4.73 6.97
N PHE A 65 0.90 4.66 7.82
CA PHE A 65 0.90 5.36 9.11
C PHE A 65 0.55 6.86 9.01
N VAL A 66 1.04 7.55 7.99
CA VAL A 66 0.77 8.99 7.79
C VAL A 66 -0.71 9.29 7.62
N ASN A 67 -1.44 8.46 6.87
CA ASN A 67 -2.88 8.61 6.65
C ASN A 67 -3.65 8.59 7.97
N SER A 68 -3.26 7.67 8.87
CA SER A 68 -3.89 7.56 10.20
C SER A 68 -3.58 8.75 11.12
N ILE A 69 -2.43 9.41 10.95
CA ILE A 69 -2.08 10.59 11.75
C ILE A 69 -2.79 11.85 11.25
N LEU A 70 -2.92 12.00 9.92
CA LEU A 70 -3.63 13.14 9.32
C LEU A 70 -5.11 13.19 9.76
N ASP A 71 -5.75 12.03 9.89
CA ASP A 71 -7.13 11.90 10.41
C ASP A 71 -7.31 12.48 11.83
N LEU A 72 -6.23 12.62 12.60
CA LEU A 72 -6.24 13.18 13.95
C LEU A 72 -6.04 14.70 13.95
N THR A 73 -5.69 15.28 12.81
CA THR A 73 -5.46 16.72 12.68
C THR A 73 -6.75 17.44 12.32
N PRO A 74 -6.91 18.73 12.68
CA PRO A 74 -8.09 19.49 12.34
C PRO A 74 -8.39 19.41 10.85
N TYR A 75 -7.42 19.65 9.96
CA TYR A 75 -7.66 19.65 8.51
C TYR A 75 -7.81 18.28 7.85
N GLY A 76 -7.80 17.19 8.63
CA GLY A 76 -7.89 15.85 8.09
C GLY A 76 -6.82 15.56 7.04
N ARG A 77 -7.20 14.80 6.00
CA ARG A 77 -6.28 14.44 4.90
C ARG A 77 -6.28 15.45 3.77
N GLN A 78 -7.28 16.34 3.72
CA GLN A 78 -7.48 17.32 2.65
C GLN A 78 -7.69 16.64 1.29
N GLU A 79 -8.26 15.43 1.30
CA GLU A 79 -8.55 14.66 0.09
C GLU A 79 -9.95 15.04 -0.45
N ASP A 80 -10.15 15.01 -1.76
CA ASP A 80 -11.40 15.44 -2.41
C ASP A 80 -12.65 14.60 -2.09
N TRP A 81 -12.49 13.37 -1.59
CA TRP A 81 -13.59 12.56 -1.08
C TRP A 81 -14.00 12.94 0.36
N GLU A 82 -13.19 13.71 1.07
CA GLU A 82 -13.41 14.03 2.48
C GLU A 82 -14.58 15.01 2.64
N ASP A 83 -15.47 14.74 3.60
CA ASP A 83 -16.55 15.67 3.93
C ASP A 83 -16.01 16.80 4.82
N SER A 84 -15.47 17.83 4.17
CA SER A 84 -14.82 18.96 4.83
C SER A 84 -15.75 20.19 4.91
N PRO A 85 -15.66 21.00 5.98
CA PRO A 85 -16.37 22.27 6.06
C PRO A 85 -16.09 23.19 4.85
N PRO A 86 -17.05 24.05 4.47
CA PRO A 86 -16.85 25.02 3.39
C PRO A 86 -15.57 25.85 3.57
N GLY A 87 -14.76 25.92 2.52
CA GLY A 87 -13.50 26.68 2.50
C GLY A 87 -12.28 25.95 3.07
N TRP A 88 -12.40 24.69 3.50
CA TRP A 88 -11.24 23.88 3.84
C TRP A 88 -10.42 23.52 2.59
N PRO A 89 -9.08 23.49 2.71
CA PRO A 89 -8.23 23.07 1.61
C PRO A 89 -8.50 21.60 1.28
N GLN A 90 -8.72 21.32 0.00
CA GLN A 90 -8.79 19.96 -0.54
C GLN A 90 -8.04 19.87 -1.86
N HIS A 91 -7.52 18.69 -2.16
CA HIS A 91 -6.80 18.36 -3.39
C HIS A 91 -7.17 16.96 -3.90
N PRO A 92 -6.91 16.63 -5.17
CA PRO A 92 -7.18 15.30 -5.71
C PRO A 92 -6.48 14.21 -4.90
N THR A 93 -7.23 13.16 -4.54
CA THR A 93 -6.74 12.07 -3.68
C THR A 93 -5.53 11.32 -4.26
N TYR A 94 -5.46 11.21 -5.59
CA TYR A 94 -4.41 10.45 -6.28
C TYR A 94 -3.60 11.32 -7.27
N GLY A 95 -3.20 12.52 -6.83
CA GLY A 95 -2.28 13.40 -7.59
C GLY A 95 -2.89 14.15 -8.76
#